data_AF-A0A0A7V1D5-F1
#
_entry.id   AF-A0A0A7V1D5-F1
#
_cell.length_a   1.000
_cell.length_b   1.000
_cell.length_c   1.000
_cell.angle_alpha   90.00
_cell.angle_beta   90.00
_cell.angle_gamma   90.00
#
_symmetry.space_group_name_H-M   'P 1'
#
loop_
_entity.id
_entity.type
_entity.pdbx_description
1 polymer ?
#
loop_
_entity_poly.entity_id
_entity_poly.type
_entity_poly.pdbx_seq_one_letter_code
_entity_poly.pdbx_strand_id
1 'polypeptide(L)'
;MSMCQICHKDSEEHSQKLWESHQQKQICGFCSKNGLKHTDELWEIHQLPLKQIRRGEKISYIQIGFGPKTPARVEKWPMHNPDWHQVDFVPIYLHCKDCGLALGGDEVDYADLLSCFCLDCFSKIRQEVEM
;
A
#
# COMPACT_ATOMS: atom_id res chain seq x y z
N MET A 1 31.16 -7.31 1.30
CA MET A 1 30.42 -6.22 1.97
C MET A 1 30.36 -5.04 1.03
N SER A 2 29.22 -4.90 0.34
CA SER A 2 28.96 -3.74 -0.51
C SER A 2 27.99 -2.84 0.22
N MET A 3 28.29 -1.56 0.33
CA MET A 3 27.40 -0.57 0.91
C MET A 3 26.29 -0.21 -0.09
N CYS A 4 25.04 -0.20 0.35
CA CYS A 4 23.96 0.32 -0.47
C CYS A 4 24.22 1.81 -0.71
N GLN A 5 24.31 2.22 -1.97
CA GLN A 5 24.59 3.62 -2.33
C GLN A 5 23.44 4.58 -1.97
N ILE A 6 22.32 4.06 -1.47
CA ILE A 6 21.09 4.81 -1.29
C ILE A 6 20.68 4.91 0.19
N CYS A 7 20.72 3.80 0.93
CA CYS A 7 20.45 3.81 2.37
C CYS A 7 21.73 3.75 3.22
N HIS A 8 22.91 3.62 2.60
CA HIS A 8 24.22 3.53 3.25
C HIS A 8 24.37 2.38 4.27
N LYS A 9 23.46 1.41 4.25
CA LYS A 9 23.55 0.18 5.04
C LYS A 9 24.29 -0.91 4.28
N ASP A 10 24.82 -1.89 5.02
CA ASP A 10 25.48 -3.05 4.39
C ASP A 10 24.46 -3.93 3.65
N SER A 11 24.94 -4.59 2.59
CA SER A 11 24.26 -5.69 1.91
C SER A 11 23.65 -6.74 2.85
N GLU A 12 24.25 -7.02 4.00
CA GLU A 12 23.75 -8.00 4.98
C GLU A 12 22.49 -7.53 5.73
N GLU A 13 22.24 -6.22 5.82
CA GLU A 13 21.01 -5.66 6.39
C GLU A 13 19.83 -5.67 5.42
N HIS A 14 20.02 -6.17 4.20
CA HIS A 14 18.99 -6.25 3.18
C HIS A 14 18.64 -7.70 2.88
N SER A 15 17.37 -7.99 2.65
CA SER A 15 17.05 -9.12 1.80
C SER A 15 17.50 -8.81 0.36
N GLN A 16 17.76 -9.85 -0.42
CA GLN A 16 18.09 -9.70 -1.84
C GLN A 16 17.06 -8.82 -2.58
N LYS A 17 15.77 -8.96 -2.23
CA LYS A 17 14.67 -8.23 -2.85
C LYS A 17 14.66 -6.74 -2.46
N LEU A 18 14.91 -6.43 -1.18
CA LEU A 18 15.05 -5.06 -0.70
C LEU A 18 16.22 -4.35 -1.38
N TRP A 19 17.35 -5.04 -1.48
CA TRP A 19 18.57 -4.55 -2.10
C TRP A 19 18.34 -4.19 -3.58
N GLU A 20 17.75 -5.11 -4.36
CA GLU A 20 17.39 -4.87 -5.76
C GLU A 20 16.39 -3.73 -5.92
N SER A 21 15.37 -3.67 -5.05
CA SER A 21 14.36 -2.60 -5.04
C SER A 21 14.97 -1.22 -4.83
N HIS A 22 15.90 -1.10 -3.87
CA HIS A 22 16.63 0.13 -3.62
C HIS A 22 17.47 0.50 -4.85
N GLN A 23 18.32 -0.40 -5.36
CA GLN A 23 19.18 -0.12 -6.52
C GLN A 23 18.40 0.32 -7.77
N GLN A 24 17.22 -0.25 -7.98
CA GLN A 24 16.35 0.07 -9.12
C GLN A 24 15.45 1.30 -8.88
N LYS A 25 15.50 1.92 -7.69
CA LYS A 25 14.65 3.06 -7.28
C LYS A 25 13.16 2.79 -7.55
N GLN A 26 12.71 1.56 -7.27
CA GLN A 26 11.34 1.14 -7.54
C GLN A 26 10.35 2.05 -6.78
N ILE A 27 9.25 2.42 -7.45
CA ILE A 27 8.15 3.18 -6.85
C ILE A 27 7.06 2.20 -6.44
N CYS A 28 6.58 2.31 -5.21
CA CYS A 28 5.48 1.49 -4.73
C CYS A 28 4.18 1.89 -5.45
N GLY A 29 3.55 0.93 -6.12
CA GLY A 29 2.29 1.14 -6.85
C GLY A 29 1.07 1.44 -5.97
N PHE A 30 1.21 1.33 -4.65
CA PHE A 30 0.13 1.62 -3.71
C PHE A 30 0.26 3.02 -3.11
N CYS A 31 1.37 3.33 -2.44
CA CYS A 31 1.54 4.63 -1.78
C CYS A 31 2.24 5.69 -2.66
N SER A 32 2.69 5.32 -3.87
CA SER A 32 3.48 6.17 -4.78
C SER A 32 4.80 6.69 -4.18
N LYS A 33 5.27 6.12 -3.06
CA LYS A 33 6.54 6.47 -2.43
C LYS A 33 7.67 5.58 -2.96
N ASN A 34 8.90 6.07 -2.79
CA ASN A 34 10.10 5.31 -3.14
C ASN A 34 10.23 4.05 -2.27
N GLY A 35 10.70 2.94 -2.85
CA GLY A 35 11.00 1.68 -2.15
C GLY A 35 11.94 1.82 -0.95
N LEU A 36 12.74 2.89 -0.89
CA LEU A 36 13.55 3.23 0.29
C LEU A 36 12.76 3.47 1.57
N LYS A 37 11.49 3.85 1.45
CA LYS A 37 10.58 4.04 2.60
C LYS A 37 9.91 2.74 3.04
N HIS A 38 10.26 1.61 2.44
CA HIS A 38 9.64 0.32 2.72
C HIS A 38 10.65 -0.65 3.31
N THR A 39 10.21 -1.38 4.33
CA THR A 39 10.75 -2.70 4.67
C THR A 39 10.20 -3.73 3.67
N ASP A 40 10.77 -4.94 3.64
CA ASP A 40 10.23 -6.01 2.78
C ASP A 40 8.79 -6.36 3.16
N GLU A 41 8.50 -6.38 4.46
CA GLU A 41 7.16 -6.63 4.98
C GLU A 41 6.18 -5.53 4.56
N LEU A 42 6.55 -4.26 4.73
CA LEU A 42 5.70 -3.14 4.31
C LEU A 42 5.46 -3.16 2.80
N TRP A 43 6.49 -3.48 2.02
CA TRP A 43 6.37 -3.60 0.57
C TRP A 43 5.34 -4.66 0.20
N GLU A 44 5.42 -5.86 0.78
CA GLU A 44 4.45 -6.92 0.51
C GLU A 44 3.03 -6.53 0.94
N ILE A 45 2.87 -5.91 2.12
CA ILE A 45 1.58 -5.42 2.61
C ILE A 45 0.96 -4.46 1.59
N HIS A 46 1.73 -3.49 1.08
CA HIS A 46 1.26 -2.52 0.09
C HIS A 46 0.90 -3.17 -1.25
N GLN A 47 1.50 -4.31 -1.60
CA GLN A 47 1.11 -5.06 -2.80
C GLN A 47 -0.18 -5.88 -2.63
N LEU A 48 -0.61 -6.20 -1.40
CA LEU A 48 -1.78 -7.06 -1.17
C LEU A 48 -3.07 -6.51 -1.81
N PRO A 49 -3.46 -5.23 -1.61
CA PRO A 49 -4.66 -4.69 -2.23
C PRO A 49 -4.58 -4.66 -3.76
N LEU A 50 -3.38 -4.48 -4.32
CA LEU A 50 -3.16 -4.46 -5.76
C LEU A 50 -3.27 -5.86 -6.37
N LYS A 51 -2.81 -6.90 -5.66
CA LYS A 51 -2.92 -8.31 -6.09
C LYS A 51 -4.36 -8.81 -6.09
N GLN A 52 -5.27 -8.18 -5.33
CA GLN A 52 -6.69 -8.54 -5.28
C GLN A 52 -7.49 -8.03 -6.49
N ILE A 53 -6.90 -7.16 -7.31
CA ILE A 53 -7.51 -6.60 -8.51
C ILE A 53 -7.57 -7.68 -9.60
N ARG A 54 -8.71 -7.81 -10.30
CA ARG A 54 -8.87 -8.88 -11.29
C ARG A 54 -7.94 -8.63 -12.48
N ARG A 55 -7.38 -9.72 -13.02
CA ARG A 55 -6.48 -9.66 -14.17
C ARG A 55 -7.18 -8.98 -15.37
N GLY A 56 -6.66 -7.81 -15.78
CA GLY A 56 -7.20 -7.01 -16.89
C GLY A 56 -7.94 -5.74 -16.45
N GLU A 57 -8.23 -5.57 -15.16
CA GLU A 57 -8.75 -4.31 -14.63
C GLU A 57 -7.66 -3.23 -14.67
N LYS A 58 -8.03 -2.02 -15.11
CA LYS A 58 -7.09 -0.90 -15.19
C LYS A 58 -6.99 -0.20 -13.83
N ILE A 59 -5.75 0.04 -13.40
CA ILE A 59 -5.45 0.85 -12.22
C ILE A 59 -5.06 2.23 -12.70
N SER A 60 -5.68 3.25 -12.12
CA SER A 60 -5.32 4.65 -12.25
C SER A 60 -4.95 5.21 -10.88
N TYR A 61 -4.47 6.45 -10.83
CA TYR A 61 -4.24 7.16 -9.57
C TYR A 61 -5.15 8.38 -9.53
N ILE A 62 -5.81 8.57 -8.40
CA ILE A 62 -6.68 9.72 -8.14
C ILE A 62 -6.21 10.44 -6.88
N GLN A 63 -6.57 11.72 -6.78
CA GLN A 63 -6.36 12.50 -5.58
C GLN A 63 -7.73 12.86 -5.00
N ILE A 64 -8.02 12.37 -3.80
CA ILE A 64 -9.30 12.63 -3.13
C ILE A 64 -9.11 13.84 -2.22
N GLY A 65 -9.75 14.95 -2.58
CA GLY A 65 -9.60 16.22 -1.86
C GLY A 65 -8.13 16.67 -1.81
N PHE A 66 -7.64 16.95 -0.59
CA PHE A 66 -6.24 17.33 -0.34
C PHE A 66 -5.37 16.14 0.10
N GLY A 67 -5.89 14.91 0.03
CA GLY A 67 -5.16 13.70 0.39
C GLY A 67 -4.02 13.35 -0.58
N PRO A 68 -3.23 12.31 -0.26
CA PRO A 68 -2.23 11.79 -1.16
C PRO A 68 -2.86 11.18 -2.43
N LYS A 69 -2.03 10.91 -3.44
CA LYS A 69 -2.46 10.14 -4.61
C LYS A 69 -2.68 8.69 -4.20
N THR A 70 -3.87 8.17 -4.47
CA THR A 70 -4.29 6.82 -4.12
C THR A 70 -4.60 6.03 -5.39
N PRO A 71 -4.19 4.75 -5.47
CA PRO A 71 -4.57 3.87 -6.57
C PRO A 71 -6.08 3.68 -6.56
N ALA A 72 -6.67 3.67 -7.75
CA ALA A 72 -8.09 3.43 -7.95
C ALA A 72 -8.31 2.49 -9.14
N ARG A 73 -9.26 1.58 -8.97
CA ARG A 73 -9.78 0.76 -10.07
C ARG A 73 -10.65 1.63 -10.96
N VAL A 74 -10.46 1.49 -12.27
CA VAL A 74 -11.32 2.13 -13.27
C VAL A 74 -12.48 1.21 -13.60
N GLU A 75 -13.69 1.62 -13.24
CA GLU A 75 -14.92 0.91 -13.54
C GLU A 75 -15.71 1.64 -14.62
N LYS A 76 -16.36 0.86 -15.49
CA LYS A 76 -17.24 1.38 -16.53
C LYS A 76 -18.67 0.95 -16.23
N TRP A 77 -19.52 1.92 -15.98
CA TRP A 77 -20.93 1.70 -15.74
C TRP A 77 -21.72 1.94 -17.02
N PRO A 78 -22.58 1.01 -17.43
CA PRO A 78 -23.48 1.23 -18.55
C PRO A 78 -24.47 2.33 -18.17
N MET A 79 -24.66 3.31 -19.05
CA MET A 79 -25.69 4.33 -18.88
C MET A 79 -27.01 3.89 -19.54
N HIS A 80 -28.04 4.74 -19.47
CA HIS A 80 -29.33 4.47 -20.13
C HIS A 80 -29.17 4.21 -21.64
N ASN A 81 -28.20 4.87 -22.28
CA ASN A 81 -27.82 4.58 -23.66
C ASN A 81 -26.69 3.52 -23.68
N PRO A 82 -26.87 2.37 -24.35
CA PRO A 82 -25.89 1.27 -24.36
C PRO A 82 -24.54 1.63 -24.98
N ASP A 83 -24.47 2.67 -25.82
CA ASP A 83 -23.19 3.13 -26.39
C ASP A 83 -22.39 4.00 -25.40
N TRP A 84 -23.03 4.51 -24.35
CA TRP A 84 -22.44 5.46 -23.42
C TRP A 84 -22.07 4.78 -22.11
N HIS A 85 -20.86 5.08 -21.65
CA HIS A 85 -20.32 4.50 -20.44
C HIS A 85 -19.85 5.63 -19.53
N GLN A 86 -20.31 5.61 -18.29
CA GLN A 86 -19.73 6.45 -17.25
C GLN A 86 -18.50 5.74 -16.69
N VAL A 87 -17.40 6.48 -16.57
CA VAL A 87 -16.16 5.97 -15.98
C VAL A 87 -16.07 6.45 -14.55
N ASP A 88 -16.11 5.51 -13.61
CA ASP A 88 -15.92 5.79 -12.18
C ASP A 88 -14.58 5.26 -11.71
N PHE A 89 -14.00 5.95 -10.73
CA PHE A 89 -12.75 5.58 -10.09
C PHE A 89 -13.04 5.12 -8.67
N VAL A 90 -12.85 3.83 -8.41
CA VAL A 90 -13.06 3.23 -7.09
C VAL A 90 -11.72 3.15 -6.38
N PRO A 91 -11.47 3.93 -5.32
CA PRO A 91 -10.19 3.92 -4.61
C PRO A 91 -9.91 2.56 -3.98
N ILE A 92 -8.64 2.17 -3.98
CA ILE A 92 -8.16 0.93 -3.37
C ILE A 92 -7.53 1.31 -2.03
N TYR A 93 -8.14 0.86 -0.95
CA TYR A 93 -7.66 1.08 0.42
C TYR A 93 -7.03 -0.17 1.00
N LEU A 94 -6.11 0.04 1.93
CA LEU A 94 -5.65 -1.00 2.85
C LEU A 94 -6.62 -1.01 4.04
N HIS A 95 -6.97 -2.19 4.53
CA HIS A 95 -7.96 -2.34 5.60
C HIS A 95 -7.32 -2.98 6.83
N CYS A 96 -7.81 -2.58 8.01
CA CYS A 96 -7.46 -3.18 9.28
C CYS A 96 -7.86 -4.66 9.29
N LYS A 97 -6.96 -5.55 9.73
CA LYS A 97 -7.24 -6.98 9.82
C LYS A 97 -8.35 -7.35 10.80
N ASP A 98 -8.56 -6.55 11.84
CA ASP A 98 -9.51 -6.82 12.91
C ASP A 98 -10.88 -6.18 12.63
N CYS A 99 -10.94 -4.84 12.59
CA CYS A 99 -12.21 -4.13 12.42
C CYS A 99 -12.66 -3.95 10.95
N GLY A 100 -11.80 -4.26 9.98
CA GLY A 100 -12.11 -4.13 8.55
C GLY A 100 -12.21 -2.70 8.03
N LEU A 101 -11.96 -1.68 8.86
CA LEU A 101 -11.98 -0.28 8.44
C LEU A 101 -10.75 0.07 7.60
N ALA A 102 -10.90 1.04 6.68
CA ALA A 102 -9.79 1.55 5.88
C ALA A 102 -8.75 2.24 6.78
N LEU A 103 -7.48 1.90 6.58
CA LEU A 103 -6.36 2.47 7.32
C LEU A 103 -6.08 3.91 6.87
N GLY A 104 -5.75 4.76 7.85
CA GLY A 104 -5.28 6.13 7.64
C GLY A 104 -3.88 6.19 7.04
N GLY A 105 -3.43 7.40 6.68
CA GLY A 105 -2.11 7.61 6.06
C GLY A 105 -0.94 7.07 6.89
N ASP A 106 -0.90 7.42 8.17
CA ASP A 106 0.15 6.95 9.08
C ASP A 106 0.05 5.44 9.35
N GLU A 107 -1.18 4.92 9.47
CA GLU A 107 -1.43 3.48 9.66
C GLU A 107 -0.97 2.66 8.46
N VAL A 108 -1.13 3.20 7.24
CA VAL A 108 -0.62 2.61 6.00
C VAL A 108 0.90 2.64 5.97
N ASP A 109 1.51 3.75 6.38
CA ASP A 109 2.96 3.94 6.34
C ASP A 109 3.70 3.07 7.35
N TYR A 110 3.08 2.76 8.47
CA TYR A 110 3.63 1.92 9.55
C TYR A 110 2.90 0.57 9.67
N ALA A 111 2.28 0.10 8.57
CA ALA A 111 1.47 -1.12 8.60
C ALA A 111 2.29 -2.38 8.93
N ASP A 112 3.59 -2.41 8.67
CA ASP A 112 4.49 -3.46 9.10
C ASP A 112 4.63 -3.49 10.63
N LEU A 113 4.90 -2.33 11.26
CA LEU A 113 4.98 -2.20 12.71
C LEU A 113 3.64 -2.47 13.42
N LEU A 114 2.54 -2.04 12.79
CA LEU A 114 1.19 -2.21 13.31
C LEU A 114 0.56 -3.55 12.88
N SER A 115 1.28 -4.42 12.16
CA SER A 115 0.76 -5.70 11.65
C SER A 115 -0.55 -5.60 10.84
N CYS A 116 -0.75 -4.48 10.14
CA CYS A 116 -1.99 -4.08 9.46
C CYS A 116 -3.21 -3.87 10.38
N PHE A 117 -2.99 -3.46 11.63
CA PHE A 117 -4.07 -2.99 12.50
C PHE A 117 -4.19 -1.46 12.44
N CYS A 118 -5.39 -0.94 12.66
CA CYS A 118 -5.56 0.48 12.98
C CYS A 118 -5.03 0.75 14.40
N LEU A 119 -4.75 2.02 14.72
CA LEU A 119 -4.19 2.43 16.00
C LEU A 119 -5.08 2.01 17.17
N ASP A 120 -6.40 2.08 17.00
CA ASP A 120 -7.36 1.68 18.03
C ASP A 120 -7.31 0.17 18.31
N CYS A 121 -7.31 -0.67 17.26
CA CYS A 121 -7.22 -2.12 17.41
C CYS A 121 -5.85 -2.53 17.96
N PHE A 122 -4.77 -1.92 17.46
CA PHE A 122 -3.42 -2.18 17.93
C PHE A 122 -3.25 -1.85 19.42
N SER A 123 -3.83 -0.74 19.89
CA SER A 123 -3.78 -0.36 21.30
C SER A 123 -4.52 -1.36 22.20
N LYS A 124 -5.65 -1.91 21.76
CA LYS A 124 -6.42 -2.89 22.55
C LYS A 124 -5.66 -4.21 22.69
N ILE A 125 -5.07 -4.69 21.60
CA ILE A 125 -4.26 -5.92 21.60
C ILE A 125 -3.12 -5.82 22.61
N ARG A 126 -2.44 -4.66 22.69
CA ARG A 126 -1.35 -4.48 23.66
C ARG A 126 -1.82 -4.54 25.11
N GLN A 127 -3.00 -4.02 25.42
CA GLN A 127 -3.55 -4.04 26.78
C GLN A 127 -3.92 -5.46 27.23
N GLU A 128 -4.33 -6.34 26.31
CA GLU A 128 -4.65 -7.74 26.61
C GLU A 128 -3.40 -8.60 26.86
N VAL A 129 -2.25 -8.24 26.30
CA VAL A 129 -0.98 -8.97 26.46
C VAL A 129 -0.25 -8.60 27.75
N GLU A 130 -0.50 -7.41 28.30
CA GLU A 130 0.09 -6.94 29.56
C GLU A 130 -0.70 -7.39 30.81
N MET A 131 -1.83 -8.08 30.64
CA MET A 131 -2.64 -8.71 31.69
C MET A 131 -2.33 -10.20 31.87
#